data_AF-A0A1Q2YYA5-F1
#
_entry.id   AF-A0A1Q2YYA5-F1
#
_cell.length_a   1.000
_cell.length_b   1.000
_cell.length_c   1.000
_cell.angle_alpha   90.00
_cell.angle_beta   90.00
_cell.angle_gamma   90.00
#
_symmetry.space_group_name_H-M   'P 1'
#
loop_
_entity.id
_entity.type
_entity.pdbx_description
1 polymer ?
#
loop_
_entity_poly.entity_id
_entity_poly.type
_entity_poly.pdbx_seq_one_letter_code
_entity_poly.pdbx_strand_id
1 'polypeptide(L)'
;MTNRKDPIEQGGWSAYVVLNTGADLGSPAVHPNLRGDGRSGLYGWCESPALEALRTEWLATSDPASQLALAKRMQGQAFQDLPYLPLGQVAQLTVYRAGLSGVLKGVPVFWNLRRG
;
A
#
# COMPACT_ATOMS: atom_id res chain seq x y z
N MET A 1 -4.56 14.92 2.73
CA MET A 1 -5.59 14.89 1.66
C MET A 1 -6.89 14.49 2.30
N THR A 2 -7.86 15.40 2.38
CA THR A 2 -9.21 15.06 2.86
C THR A 2 -9.93 14.35 1.71
N ASN A 3 -10.47 13.17 1.97
CA ASN A 3 -11.20 12.39 0.97
C ASN A 3 -12.48 13.15 0.55
N ARG A 4 -12.43 13.90 -0.55
CA ARG A 4 -13.57 14.64 -1.10
C ARG A 4 -14.48 13.70 -1.87
N LYS A 5 -15.58 13.32 -1.22
CA LYS A 5 -16.61 12.39 -1.72
C LYS A 5 -17.79 13.10 -2.41
N ASP A 6 -17.67 14.41 -2.64
CA ASP A 6 -18.67 15.19 -3.36
C ASP A 6 -18.79 14.69 -4.82
N PRO A 7 -19.88 15.00 -5.53
CA PRO A 7 -19.96 14.78 -6.97
C PRO A 7 -18.76 15.40 -7.71
N ILE A 8 -18.42 14.84 -8.87
CA ILE A 8 -17.28 15.32 -9.69
C ILE A 8 -17.44 16.80 -10.07
N GLU A 9 -18.68 17.27 -10.23
CA GLU A 9 -19.04 18.66 -10.53
C GLU A 9 -18.72 19.62 -9.39
N GLN A 10 -18.61 19.10 -8.17
CA GLN A 10 -18.25 19.85 -6.96
C GLN A 10 -16.76 19.63 -6.58
N GLY A 11 -16.01 18.97 -7.47
CA GLY A 11 -14.59 18.68 -7.38
C GLY A 11 -14.22 17.50 -6.48
N GLY A 12 -15.13 16.54 -6.33
CA GLY A 12 -14.77 15.18 -5.91
C GLY A 12 -13.98 14.44 -6.99
N TRP A 13 -13.57 13.20 -6.70
CA TRP A 13 -12.79 12.36 -7.60
C TRP A 13 -13.35 10.93 -7.65
N SER A 14 -13.18 10.24 -8.78
CA SER A 14 -13.64 8.85 -8.96
C SER A 14 -12.50 7.83 -8.91
N ALA A 15 -11.28 8.24 -9.24
CA ALA A 15 -10.07 7.43 -9.13
C ALA A 15 -8.84 8.31 -8.88
N TYR A 16 -7.80 7.73 -8.30
CA TYR A 16 -6.48 8.33 -8.17
C TYR A 16 -5.42 7.22 -8.26
N VAL A 17 -4.19 7.61 -8.60
CA VAL A 17 -3.04 6.70 -8.66
C VAL A 17 -2.18 6.94 -7.44
N VAL A 18 -1.82 5.87 -6.74
CA VAL A 18 -0.87 5.89 -5.63
C VAL A 18 0.31 4.99 -5.94
N LEU A 19 1.50 5.44 -5.54
CA LEU A 19 2.71 4.64 -5.54
C LEU A 19 3.01 4.22 -4.11
N ASN A 20 3.17 2.92 -3.90
CA ASN A 20 3.58 2.35 -2.63
C ASN A 20 4.93 1.64 -2.83
N THR A 21 5.74 1.65 -1.78
CA THR A 21 6.98 0.89 -1.75
C THR A 21 6.68 -0.60 -1.60
N GLY A 22 7.64 -1.46 -1.97
CA GLY A 22 7.51 -2.90 -1.70
C GLY A 22 7.37 -3.22 -0.21
N ALA A 23 7.92 -2.36 0.67
CA ALA A 23 7.77 -2.51 2.11
C ALA A 23 6.33 -2.27 2.57
N ASP A 24 5.65 -1.28 1.99
CA ASP A 24 4.25 -0.99 2.30
C ASP A 24 3.33 -2.15 1.91
N LEU A 25 3.64 -2.85 0.82
CA LEU A 25 2.80 -3.93 0.27
C LEU A 25 3.20 -5.33 0.77
N GLY A 26 4.30 -5.43 1.51
CA GLY A 26 4.94 -6.71 1.85
C GLY A 26 4.25 -7.53 2.94
N SER A 27 3.31 -6.95 3.69
CA SER A 27 2.61 -7.65 4.77
C SER A 27 1.15 -7.19 4.88
N PRO A 28 0.18 -8.11 5.06
CA PRO A 28 -1.22 -7.77 5.33
C PRO A 28 -1.41 -6.84 6.54
N ALA A 29 -0.46 -6.81 7.48
CA ALA A 29 -0.52 -5.95 8.65
C ALA A 29 -0.41 -4.46 8.32
N VAL A 30 0.39 -4.12 7.30
CA VAL A 30 0.72 -2.72 6.96
C VAL A 30 0.23 -2.30 5.58
N HIS A 31 -0.31 -3.22 4.78
CA HIS A 31 -0.73 -2.98 3.40
C HIS A 31 -1.92 -2.00 3.33
N PRO A 32 -1.70 -0.72 2.98
CA PRO A 32 -2.73 0.31 3.10
C PRO A 32 -3.87 0.14 2.09
N ASN A 33 -3.60 -0.53 0.96
CA ASN A 33 -4.61 -0.74 -0.08
C ASN A 33 -5.40 -2.05 0.09
N LEU A 34 -5.08 -2.89 1.09
CA LEU A 34 -5.76 -4.16 1.35
C LEU A 34 -6.71 -3.98 2.56
N ARG A 35 -7.47 -2.88 2.54
CA ARG A 35 -8.39 -2.46 3.61
C ARG A 35 -9.82 -2.51 3.09
N GLY A 36 -10.73 -2.94 3.96
CA GLY A 36 -12.17 -3.01 3.73
C GLY A 36 -12.97 -2.24 4.79
N ASP A 37 -12.38 -1.22 5.42
CA ASP A 37 -12.96 -0.42 6.50
C ASP A 37 -13.96 0.65 6.01
N GLY A 38 -14.35 0.61 4.73
CA GLY A 38 -15.43 1.42 4.19
C GLY A 38 -15.14 2.92 4.33
N ARG A 39 -16.16 3.70 4.73
CA ARG A 39 -16.07 5.16 4.75
C ARG A 39 -15.07 5.73 5.77
N SER A 40 -14.74 4.99 6.82
CA SER A 40 -13.77 5.39 7.86
C SER A 40 -12.32 5.11 7.45
N GLY A 41 -12.12 4.30 6.40
CA GLY A 41 -10.81 4.02 5.82
C GLY A 41 -10.15 5.22 5.17
N LEU A 42 -8.81 5.13 5.03
CA LEU A 42 -7.97 6.14 4.38
C LEU A 42 -8.51 6.56 3.00
N TYR A 43 -8.99 5.58 2.24
CA TYR A 43 -9.53 5.77 0.88
C TYR A 43 -11.05 5.79 0.84
N GLY A 44 -11.72 5.29 1.88
CA GLY A 44 -13.10 5.60 2.15
C GLY A 44 -14.14 4.95 1.22
N TRP A 45 -13.79 3.91 0.47
CA TRP A 45 -14.61 3.36 -0.62
C TRP A 45 -14.95 1.87 -0.49
N CYS A 46 -13.95 0.99 -0.27
CA CYS A 46 -14.17 -0.45 -0.19
C CYS A 46 -14.66 -0.84 1.20
N GLU A 47 -15.83 -1.45 1.29
CA GLU A 47 -16.38 -2.05 2.51
C GLU A 47 -16.35 -3.57 2.37
N SER A 48 -15.48 -4.23 3.13
CA SER A 48 -15.32 -5.68 3.12
C SER A 48 -15.09 -6.23 4.53
N PRO A 49 -16.16 -6.61 5.23
CA PRO A 49 -16.06 -7.27 6.54
C PRO A 49 -15.24 -8.57 6.47
N ALA A 50 -15.32 -9.30 5.35
CA ALA A 50 -14.58 -10.54 5.16
C ALA A 50 -13.06 -10.31 5.11
N LEU A 51 -12.61 -9.29 4.36
CA LEU A 51 -11.19 -8.94 4.28
C LEU A 51 -10.64 -8.51 5.65
N GLU A 52 -11.43 -7.75 6.40
CA GLU A 52 -11.08 -7.30 7.75
C GLU A 52 -11.01 -8.45 8.78
N ALA A 53 -11.93 -9.41 8.70
CA ALA A 53 -11.93 -10.61 9.53
C ALA A 53 -10.68 -11.47 9.25
N LEU A 54 -10.38 -11.74 7.98
CA LEU A 54 -9.20 -12.50 7.58
C LEU A 54 -7.90 -11.85 8.05
N ARG A 55 -7.80 -10.53 7.96
CA ARG A 55 -6.64 -9.78 8.48
C ARG A 55 -6.52 -9.90 10.00
N THR A 56 -7.65 -9.84 10.71
CA THR A 56 -7.69 -10.04 12.17
C THR A 56 -7.17 -11.44 12.54
N GLU A 57 -7.64 -12.48 11.84
CA GLU A 57 -7.13 -13.85 12.01
C GLU A 57 -5.63 -13.94 11.71
N TRP A 58 -5.16 -13.29 10.63
CA TRP A 58 -3.76 -13.27 10.23
C TRP A 58 -2.86 -12.64 11.31
N LEU A 59 -3.31 -11.55 11.93
CA LEU A 59 -2.59 -10.87 13.02
C LEU A 59 -2.59 -11.67 14.33
N ALA A 60 -3.61 -12.49 14.55
CA ALA A 60 -3.75 -13.28 15.77
C ALA A 60 -2.89 -14.55 15.78
N THR A 61 -2.41 -15.01 14.62
CA THR A 61 -1.57 -16.20 14.51
C THR A 61 -0.08 -15.87 14.36
N SER A 62 0.76 -16.67 15.01
CA SER A 62 2.22 -16.64 14.87
C SER A 62 2.77 -17.80 14.02
N ASP A 63 1.92 -18.72 13.57
CA ASP A 63 2.32 -19.84 12.71
C ASP A 63 2.49 -19.38 11.25
N PRO A 64 3.69 -19.50 10.66
CA PRO A 64 3.94 -19.05 9.28
C PRO A 64 3.09 -19.77 8.24
N ALA A 65 2.77 -21.05 8.43
CA ALA A 65 1.94 -21.80 7.48
C ALA A 65 0.50 -21.27 7.46
N SER A 66 -0.06 -21.02 8.65
CA SER A 66 -1.37 -20.38 8.83
C SER A 66 -1.40 -18.97 8.26
N GLN A 67 -0.36 -18.16 8.52
CA GLN A 67 -0.25 -16.81 7.95
C GLN A 67 -0.25 -16.84 6.42
N LEU A 68 0.47 -17.78 5.79
CA LEU A 68 0.47 -17.92 4.33
C LEU A 68 -0.91 -18.33 3.80
N ALA A 69 -1.58 -19.28 4.45
CA ALA A 69 -2.92 -19.73 4.05
C ALA A 69 -3.95 -18.58 4.14
N LEU A 70 -3.91 -17.82 5.23
CA LEU A 70 -4.76 -16.64 5.44
C LEU A 70 -4.46 -15.54 4.42
N ALA A 71 -3.19 -15.24 4.14
CA ALA A 71 -2.81 -14.26 3.12
C ALA A 71 -3.33 -14.63 1.72
N LYS A 72 -3.31 -15.92 1.35
CA LYS A 72 -3.91 -16.39 0.09
C LYS A 72 -5.43 -16.19 0.06
N ARG A 73 -6.13 -16.47 1.17
CA ARG A 73 -7.57 -16.21 1.29
C ARG A 73 -7.87 -14.71 1.18
N MET A 74 -7.08 -13.86 1.83
CA MET A 74 -7.19 -12.40 1.72
C MET A 74 -7.01 -11.92 0.28
N GLN A 75 -6.00 -12.43 -0.42
CA GLN A 75 -5.78 -12.10 -1.83
C GLN A 75 -6.98 -12.52 -2.69
N GLY A 76 -7.53 -13.72 -2.47
CA GLY A 76 -8.74 -14.19 -3.15
C GLY A 76 -9.95 -13.27 -2.90
N GLN A 77 -10.17 -12.88 -1.64
CA GLN A 77 -11.24 -11.95 -1.27
C GLN A 77 -11.04 -10.57 -1.92
N ALA A 78 -9.81 -10.07 -1.95
CA ALA A 78 -9.49 -8.80 -2.60
C ALA A 78 -9.75 -8.81 -4.11
N PHE A 79 -9.65 -9.96 -4.79
CA PHE A 79 -10.06 -10.05 -6.20
C PHE A 79 -11.58 -10.02 -6.39
N GLN A 80 -12.37 -10.30 -5.36
CA GLN A 80 -13.83 -10.18 -5.39
C GLN A 80 -14.27 -8.75 -5.07
N ASP A 81 -13.71 -8.16 -4.02
CA ASP A 81 -14.12 -6.84 -3.52
C ASP A 81 -13.40 -5.68 -4.23
N LEU A 82 -12.27 -5.97 -4.87
CA LEU A 82 -11.43 -5.04 -5.63
C LEU A 82 -11.00 -3.76 -4.89
N PRO A 83 -10.49 -3.79 -3.64
CA PRO A 83 -10.16 -2.59 -2.87
C PRO A 83 -9.11 -1.66 -3.52
N TYR A 84 -8.35 -2.19 -4.48
CA TYR A 84 -7.49 -1.43 -5.39
C TYR A 84 -7.24 -2.24 -6.67
N LEU A 85 -6.77 -1.57 -7.72
CA LEU A 85 -6.32 -2.19 -8.96
C LEU A 85 -4.78 -2.13 -9.06
N PRO A 86 -4.06 -3.27 -9.10
CA PRO A 86 -2.62 -3.26 -9.32
C PRO A 86 -2.31 -2.85 -10.77
N LEU A 87 -1.65 -1.71 -10.95
CA LEU A 87 -1.26 -1.20 -12.28
C LEU A 87 0.09 -1.73 -12.76
N GLY A 88 0.95 -2.20 -11.84
CA GLY A 88 2.27 -2.73 -12.14
C GLY A 88 3.35 -2.22 -11.18
N GLN A 89 4.61 -2.39 -11.60
CA GLN A 89 5.77 -1.92 -10.86
C GLN A 89 6.51 -0.86 -11.68
N VAL A 90 7.03 0.16 -11.01
CA VAL A 90 7.85 1.21 -11.63
C VAL A 90 9.22 1.23 -10.99
N ALA A 91 10.26 1.38 -11.82
CA ALA A 91 11.62 1.60 -11.33
C ALA A 91 11.81 3.10 -11.05
N GLN A 92 12.16 3.45 -9.82
CA GLN A 92 12.53 4.82 -9.48
C GLN A 92 14.01 5.05 -9.82
N LEU A 93 14.26 5.60 -11.01
CA LEU A 93 15.60 5.92 -11.47
C LEU A 93 16.04 7.28 -10.93
N THR A 94 17.17 7.31 -10.23
CA THR A 94 17.75 8.53 -9.68
C THR A 94 19.16 8.73 -10.23
N VAL A 95 19.41 9.90 -10.81
CA VAL A 95 20.73 10.31 -11.31
C VAL A 95 21.38 11.24 -10.29
N TYR A 96 22.64 10.99 -9.97
CA TYR A 96 23.43 11.81 -9.05
C TYR A 96 24.53 12.56 -9.81
N ARG A 97 24.91 13.73 -9.30
CA ARG A 97 26.08 14.46 -9.82
C ARG A 97 27.35 13.63 -9.59
N ALA A 98 28.29 13.67 -10.54
CA ALA A 98 29.52 12.86 -10.49
C ALA A 98 30.39 13.12 -9.25
N GLY A 99 30.37 14.33 -8.67
CA GLY A 99 31.12 14.65 -7.44
C GLY A 99 30.45 14.21 -6.14
N LEU A 100 29.28 13.56 -6.19
CA LEU A 100 28.59 13.05 -5.00
C LEU A 100 29.01 11.60 -4.72
N SER A 101 29.34 11.33 -3.46
CA SER A 101 29.64 9.98 -2.96
C SER A 101 28.86 9.66 -1.69
N GLY A 102 28.83 8.39 -1.30
CA GLY A 102 28.14 7.93 -0.08
C GLY A 102 26.61 7.86 -0.18
N VAL A 103 26.05 7.85 -1.40
CA VAL A 103 24.63 7.60 -1.63
C VAL A 103 24.26 6.19 -1.19
N LEU A 104 23.27 6.06 -0.31
CA LEU A 104 22.74 4.77 0.13
C LEU A 104 21.60 4.28 -0.77
N LYS A 105 21.49 2.96 -0.92
CA LYS A 105 20.37 2.32 -1.61
C LYS A 105 19.13 2.30 -0.70
N GLY A 106 17.95 2.50 -1.28
CA GLY A 106 16.67 2.43 -0.57
C GLY A 106 16.03 3.81 -0.39
N VAL A 107 15.41 4.02 0.77
CA VAL A 107 14.79 5.31 1.13
C VAL A 107 15.85 6.41 1.06
N PRO A 108 15.57 7.57 0.42
CA PRO A 108 16.52 8.66 0.34
C PRO A 108 16.91 9.17 1.74
N VAL A 109 18.18 8.99 2.08
CA VAL A 109 18.78 9.44 3.34
C VAL A 109 20.09 10.16 3.04
N PHE A 110 20.38 11.22 3.80
CA PHE A 110 21.46 12.16 3.47
C PHE A 110 22.67 12.10 4.41
N TRP A 111 22.64 11.24 5.44
CA TRP A 111 23.67 11.22 6.49
C TRP A 111 25.06 10.75 6.02
N ASN A 112 25.13 9.95 4.95
CA ASN A 112 26.40 9.48 4.37
C ASN A 112 26.84 10.30 3.15
N LEU A 113 26.03 11.27 2.72
CA LEU A 113 26.27 11.99 1.47
C LEU A 113 27.44 12.96 1.61
N ARG A 114 28.39 12.87 0.70
CA ARG A 114 29.57 13.72 0.64
C ARG A 114 29.73 14.35 -0.73
N ARG A 115 30.36 15.52 -0.74
CA ARG A 115 30.78 16.22 -1.95
C ARG A 115 32.31 16.24 -1.98
N GLY A 116 32.88 15.73 -3.06
CA GLY A 116 34.27 15.98 -3.45
C GLY A 116 34.44 17.32 -4.15
#